data_AF-A0AAV2IKP9-F1
#
_entry.id   AF-A0AAV2IKP9-F1
#
_cell.length_a   1.000
_cell.length_b   1.000
_cell.length_c   1.000
_cell.angle_alpha   90.00
_cell.angle_beta   90.00
_cell.angle_gamma   90.00
#
_symmetry.space_group_name_H-M   'P 1'
#
loop_
_entity.id
_entity.type
_entity.pdbx_description
1 polymer ?
#
loop_
_entity_poly.entity_id
_entity_poly.type
_entity_poly.pdbx_seq_one_letter_code
_entity_poly.pdbx_strand_id
1 'polypeptide(L)'
;MESDDADDKRNVHKKNAEGDLKYVVAGVVSGLVLCLLGVIVMFLTNTYEYRSLKSKETKSENGARFISGPLPVPREGDAVTSQLPCLTKPCVETSGYILNKMDFSVNPCDDLYLYSCGGLHAKTKIPRKEFVNLYSEADGRLFLRLQKILSSNDTELFGKKSSAVFKMKTFYQMCMDEKDLEEKNTSRVLQVISYLGSWTLSNVGVVPFDKRKWSLQTTLTKLHKMGFSLFFSLEHQEVLNTETKRLMKLLLFKPYDPTTYMSLYLAAPHYRAYVIDSIMRKAHTLGGSPWNIQSKAEAVLNFFDSLVFKQHLETTEPVTIDSLQQKMGSLLDVKQYLRETFGVEVGSDENSTYCSDPGYFDSLGNAFKKFDSE
;
A
#
# COMPACT_ATOMS: atom_id res chain seq x y z
N MET A 1 4.52 -79.50 23.38
CA MET A 1 3.19 -78.87 23.40
C MET A 1 3.42 -77.38 23.53
N GLU A 2 3.99 -76.78 22.47
CA GLU A 2 4.49 -75.40 22.49
C GLU A 2 4.76 -75.00 21.03
N SER A 3 3.69 -74.91 20.22
CA SER A 3 3.79 -74.39 18.84
C SER A 3 2.50 -73.74 18.33
N ASP A 4 1.35 -73.93 18.99
CA ASP A 4 0.06 -73.43 18.49
C ASP A 4 -0.33 -72.04 19.03
N ASP A 5 0.41 -71.48 19.99
CA ASP A 5 0.03 -70.23 20.69
C ASP A 5 0.63 -68.95 20.04
N ALA A 6 1.57 -69.12 19.09
CA ALA A 6 2.23 -68.01 18.41
C ALA A 6 1.53 -67.57 17.12
N ASP A 7 0.81 -68.49 16.45
CA ASP A 7 0.14 -68.22 15.17
C ASP A 7 -1.26 -67.58 15.38
N ASP A 8 -1.92 -67.85 16.51
CA ASP A 8 -3.19 -67.22 16.88
C ASP A 8 -3.00 -65.73 17.24
N LYS A 9 -1.96 -65.41 18.02
CA LYS A 9 -1.64 -64.01 18.37
C LYS A 9 -1.24 -63.16 17.16
N ARG A 10 -0.59 -63.75 16.15
CA ARG A 10 -0.22 -63.06 14.90
C ARG A 10 -1.43 -62.79 14.02
N ASN A 11 -2.41 -63.70 13.98
CA ASN A 11 -3.66 -63.53 13.24
C ASN A 11 -4.63 -62.54 13.89
N VAL A 12 -4.67 -62.47 15.24
CA VAL A 12 -5.46 -61.47 15.97
C VAL A 12 -4.89 -60.06 15.80
N HIS A 13 -3.57 -59.88 15.84
CA HIS A 13 -2.95 -58.57 15.59
C HIS A 13 -3.10 -58.09 14.15
N LYS A 14 -3.06 -59.00 13.16
CA LYS A 14 -3.24 -58.64 11.75
C LYS A 14 -4.70 -58.26 11.42
N LYS A 15 -5.68 -58.91 12.05
CA LYS A 15 -7.11 -58.53 11.96
C LYS A 15 -7.42 -57.18 12.62
N ASN A 16 -6.77 -56.87 13.75
CA ASN A 16 -6.95 -55.58 14.41
C ASN A 16 -6.29 -54.43 13.62
N ALA A 17 -5.12 -54.66 13.03
CA ALA A 17 -4.44 -53.66 12.18
C ALA A 17 -5.16 -53.38 10.85
N GLU A 18 -5.80 -54.39 10.24
CA GLU A 18 -6.67 -54.19 9.06
C GLU A 18 -7.98 -53.46 9.39
N GLY A 19 -8.49 -53.60 10.62
CA GLY A 19 -9.58 -52.79 11.15
C GLY A 19 -9.18 -51.32 11.20
N ASP A 20 -8.06 -51.01 11.84
CA ASP A 20 -7.56 -49.64 12.03
C ASP A 20 -7.29 -48.92 10.70
N LEU A 21 -6.70 -49.60 9.70
CA LEU A 21 -6.45 -48.98 8.40
C LEU A 21 -7.75 -48.62 7.66
N LYS A 22 -8.80 -49.46 7.76
CA LYS A 22 -10.11 -49.16 7.16
C LYS A 22 -10.78 -47.97 7.84
N TYR A 23 -10.65 -47.83 9.16
CA TYR A 23 -11.17 -46.67 9.89
C TYR A 23 -10.41 -45.38 9.55
N VAL A 24 -9.08 -45.45 9.42
CA VAL A 24 -8.25 -44.33 8.99
C VAL A 24 -8.62 -43.89 7.57
N VAL A 25 -8.73 -44.83 6.63
CA VAL A 25 -9.13 -44.52 5.24
C VAL A 25 -10.55 -43.96 5.20
N ALA A 26 -11.50 -44.53 5.95
CA ALA A 26 -12.87 -44.00 6.05
C ALA A 26 -12.91 -42.57 6.64
N GLY A 27 -12.06 -42.28 7.63
CA GLY A 27 -11.90 -40.94 8.21
C GLY A 27 -11.34 -39.94 7.20
N VAL A 28 -10.30 -40.33 6.44
CA VAL A 28 -9.72 -39.49 5.38
C VAL A 28 -10.72 -39.22 4.26
N VAL A 29 -11.44 -40.24 3.79
CA VAL A 29 -12.48 -40.08 2.76
C VAL A 29 -13.61 -39.18 3.28
N SER A 30 -14.06 -39.37 4.51
CA SER A 30 -15.09 -38.52 5.13
C SER A 30 -14.64 -37.06 5.23
N GLY A 31 -13.38 -36.82 5.61
CA GLY A 31 -12.78 -35.48 5.66
C GLY A 31 -12.72 -34.83 4.27
N LEU A 32 -12.29 -35.57 3.25
CA LEU A 32 -12.23 -35.08 1.86
C LEU A 32 -13.63 -34.76 1.30
N VAL A 33 -14.64 -35.57 1.61
CA VAL A 33 -16.03 -35.32 1.22
C VAL A 33 -16.57 -34.06 1.91
N LEU A 34 -16.31 -33.88 3.21
CA LEU A 34 -16.70 -32.65 3.92
C LEU A 34 -16.00 -31.41 3.35
N CYS A 35 -14.72 -31.51 2.98
CA CYS A 35 -14.01 -30.42 2.29
C CYS A 35 -14.64 -30.09 0.93
N LEU A 36 -14.95 -31.10 0.11
CA LEU A 36 -15.60 -30.90 -1.18
C LEU A 36 -16.99 -30.27 -1.03
N LEU A 37 -17.78 -30.72 -0.06
CA LEU A 37 -19.08 -30.11 0.25
C LEU A 37 -18.92 -28.65 0.71
N GLY A 38 -17.90 -28.35 1.52
CA GLY A 38 -17.58 -26.98 1.93
C GLY A 38 -17.23 -26.08 0.74
N VAL A 39 -16.42 -26.57 -0.20
CA VAL A 39 -16.07 -25.84 -1.44
C VAL A 39 -17.30 -25.62 -2.31
N ILE A 40 -18.15 -26.63 -2.46
CA ILE A 40 -19.42 -26.51 -3.22
C ILE A 40 -20.34 -25.48 -2.57
N VAL A 41 -20.52 -25.54 -1.25
CA VAL A 41 -21.34 -24.56 -0.51
C VAL A 41 -20.77 -23.16 -0.69
N MET A 42 -19.45 -22.98 -0.55
CA MET A 42 -18.79 -21.69 -0.78
C MET A 42 -19.01 -21.19 -2.22
N PHE A 43 -18.91 -22.06 -3.22
CA PHE A 43 -19.16 -21.70 -4.62
C PHE A 43 -20.64 -21.33 -4.84
N LEU A 44 -21.57 -22.04 -4.21
CA LEU A 44 -23.00 -21.76 -4.28
C LEU A 44 -23.39 -20.46 -3.57
N THR A 45 -22.83 -20.18 -2.38
CA THR A 45 -23.08 -18.92 -1.66
C THR A 45 -22.47 -17.73 -2.42
N ASN A 46 -21.26 -17.89 -2.97
CA ASN A 46 -20.57 -16.84 -3.70
C ASN A 46 -21.24 -16.56 -5.06
N THR A 47 -21.72 -17.60 -5.76
CA THR A 47 -22.54 -17.41 -6.98
C THR A 47 -23.94 -16.86 -6.69
N TYR A 48 -24.52 -17.16 -5.52
CA TYR A 48 -25.78 -16.57 -5.06
C TYR A 48 -25.61 -15.07 -4.75
N GLU A 49 -24.57 -14.68 -4.01
CA GLU A 49 -24.25 -13.26 -3.77
C GLU A 49 -23.92 -12.53 -5.08
N TYR A 50 -23.14 -13.13 -5.98
CA TYR A 50 -22.84 -12.56 -7.29
C TYR A 50 -24.11 -12.32 -8.14
N ARG A 51 -25.06 -13.27 -8.16
CA ARG A 51 -26.36 -13.07 -8.84
C ARG A 51 -27.23 -12.02 -8.15
N SER A 52 -27.23 -11.97 -6.82
CA SER A 52 -27.97 -10.96 -6.04
C SER A 52 -27.47 -9.54 -6.32
N LEU A 53 -26.14 -9.37 -6.46
CA LEU A 53 -25.52 -8.10 -6.82
C LEU A 53 -25.85 -7.71 -8.26
N LYS A 54 -25.75 -8.65 -9.22
CA LYS A 54 -26.08 -8.39 -10.63
C LYS A 54 -27.56 -8.05 -10.84
N SER A 55 -28.49 -8.62 -10.06
CA SER A 55 -29.91 -8.26 -10.15
C SER A 55 -30.22 -6.85 -9.61
N LYS A 56 -29.36 -6.30 -8.74
CA LYS A 56 -29.46 -4.93 -8.24
C LYS A 56 -28.86 -3.91 -9.22
N GLU A 57 -27.84 -4.27 -9.99
CA GLU A 57 -27.31 -3.43 -11.08
C GLU A 57 -28.34 -3.20 -12.21
N THR A 58 -29.16 -4.20 -12.55
CA THR A 58 -30.18 -4.07 -13.61
C THR A 58 -31.38 -3.16 -13.28
N LYS A 59 -31.41 -2.47 -12.14
CA LYS A 59 -32.48 -1.52 -11.77
C LYS A 59 -32.01 -0.07 -11.61
N SER A 60 -30.79 0.28 -12.01
CA SER A 60 -30.29 1.66 -12.00
C SER A 60 -29.68 2.05 -13.35
N GLU A 61 -30.49 2.01 -14.41
CA GLU A 61 -30.23 2.78 -15.64
C GLU A 61 -31.15 4.00 -15.68
N ASN A 62 -30.92 4.95 -14.77
CA ASN A 62 -31.24 6.34 -15.07
C ASN A 62 -30.06 6.88 -15.88
N GLY A 63 -30.15 6.66 -17.20
CA GLY A 63 -29.15 7.08 -18.17
C GLY A 63 -28.81 8.55 -18.01
N ALA A 64 -27.56 8.82 -17.63
CA ALA A 64 -26.94 10.10 -17.89
C ALA A 64 -26.97 10.30 -19.41
N ARG A 65 -27.83 11.20 -19.90
CA ARG A 65 -27.73 11.73 -21.26
C ARG A 65 -26.41 12.49 -21.35
N PHE A 66 -25.35 11.78 -21.70
CA PHE A 66 -24.24 12.40 -22.38
C PHE A 66 -24.79 12.93 -23.71
N ILE A 67 -24.82 14.24 -23.87
CA ILE A 67 -24.97 14.86 -25.18
C ILE A 67 -23.63 14.63 -25.91
N SER A 68 -23.37 13.38 -26.30
CA SER A 68 -22.51 13.11 -27.44
C SER A 68 -23.38 13.38 -28.66
N GLY A 69 -23.38 14.63 -29.12
CA GLY A 69 -23.77 14.89 -30.51
C GLY A 69 -22.94 13.95 -31.38
N PRO A 70 -23.52 13.28 -32.39
CA PRO A 70 -22.74 12.43 -33.27
C PRO A 70 -21.59 13.26 -33.82
N LEU A 71 -20.35 12.77 -33.63
CA LEU A 71 -19.23 13.25 -34.43
C LEU A 71 -19.69 13.19 -35.89
N PRO A 72 -19.40 14.20 -36.71
CA PRO A 72 -19.86 14.23 -38.09
C PRO A 72 -19.39 12.93 -38.76
N VAL A 73 -20.34 12.04 -39.06
CA VAL A 73 -20.10 10.89 -39.93
C VAL A 73 -19.86 11.51 -41.31
N PRO A 74 -18.69 11.31 -41.92
CA PRO A 74 -18.46 11.78 -43.29
C PRO A 74 -19.59 11.23 -44.15
N ARG A 75 -20.35 12.11 -44.82
CA ARG A 75 -21.40 11.65 -45.71
C ARG A 75 -20.73 10.99 -46.89
N GLU A 76 -21.23 9.82 -47.27
CA GLU A 76 -20.87 9.13 -48.49
C GLU A 76 -21.27 10.04 -49.68
N GLY A 77 -20.32 10.85 -50.14
CA GLY A 77 -20.58 11.96 -51.08
C GLY A 77 -19.73 13.20 -50.85
N ASP A 78 -19.09 13.36 -49.70
CA ASP A 78 -18.00 14.33 -49.58
C ASP A 78 -16.83 13.78 -50.38
N ALA A 79 -16.56 14.38 -51.54
CA ALA A 79 -15.34 14.13 -52.27
C ALA A 79 -14.19 14.28 -51.27
N VAL A 80 -13.57 13.15 -50.91
CA VAL A 80 -12.24 13.11 -50.33
C VAL A 80 -11.37 13.75 -51.41
N THR A 81 -11.27 15.09 -51.38
CA THR A 81 -10.13 15.77 -51.92
C THR A 81 -8.98 14.99 -51.33
N SER A 82 -8.21 14.31 -52.20
CA SER A 82 -7.05 13.53 -51.77
C SER A 82 -6.11 14.54 -51.13
N GLN A 83 -6.31 14.84 -49.86
CA GLN A 83 -5.39 15.63 -49.09
C GLN A 83 -4.13 14.82 -49.13
N LEU A 84 -3.10 15.36 -49.79
CA LEU A 84 -1.81 14.72 -49.83
C LEU A 84 -1.46 14.30 -48.40
N PRO A 85 -0.95 13.08 -48.20
CA PRO A 85 -0.54 12.65 -46.87
C PRO A 85 0.44 13.68 -46.30
N CYS A 86 0.32 13.99 -45.01
CA CYS A 86 1.23 14.92 -44.37
C CYS A 86 2.67 14.35 -44.41
N LEU A 87 3.56 14.99 -45.17
CA LEU A 87 4.96 14.59 -45.30
C LEU A 87 5.92 15.44 -44.46
N THR A 88 5.40 16.23 -43.51
CA THR A 88 6.27 16.94 -42.57
C THR A 88 7.01 15.94 -41.67
N LYS A 89 8.22 16.28 -41.23
CA LYS A 89 9.01 15.44 -40.34
C LYS A 89 8.21 14.92 -39.11
N PRO A 90 7.45 15.77 -38.37
CA PRO A 90 6.63 15.29 -37.26
C PRO A 90 5.56 14.27 -37.67
N CYS A 91 4.93 14.41 -38.84
CA CYS A 91 3.93 13.46 -39.34
C CYS A 91 4.55 12.10 -39.68
N VAL A 92 5.72 12.08 -40.31
CA VAL A 92 6.42 10.84 -40.65
C VAL A 92 6.93 10.12 -39.39
N GLU A 93 7.52 10.85 -38.44
CA GLU A 93 8.00 10.27 -37.18
C GLU A 93 6.85 9.75 -36.30
N THR A 94 5.75 10.50 -36.21
CA THR A 94 4.58 10.12 -35.41
C THR A 94 3.86 8.92 -36.02
N SER A 95 3.68 8.90 -37.35
CA SER A 95 3.06 7.76 -38.03
C SER A 95 3.92 6.50 -37.87
N GLY A 96 5.24 6.58 -38.06
CA GLY A 96 6.15 5.47 -37.80
C GLY A 96 6.09 4.95 -36.35
N TYR A 97 6.03 5.86 -35.38
CA TYR A 97 5.88 5.52 -33.96
C TYR A 97 4.58 4.75 -33.66
N ILE A 98 3.45 5.20 -34.22
CA ILE A 98 2.14 4.56 -34.07
C ILE A 98 2.14 3.19 -34.74
N LEU A 99 2.51 3.13 -36.02
CA LEU A 99 2.52 1.89 -36.81
C LEU A 99 3.39 0.81 -36.18
N ASN A 100 4.49 1.18 -35.53
CA ASN A 100 5.38 0.24 -34.85
C ASN A 100 4.74 -0.48 -33.63
N LYS A 101 3.68 0.10 -33.05
CA LYS A 101 2.97 -0.42 -31.88
C LYS A 101 1.71 -1.23 -32.23
N MET A 102 1.20 -1.07 -33.44
CA MET A 102 0.02 -1.76 -33.96
C MET A 102 0.33 -3.20 -34.41
N ASP A 103 -0.70 -4.04 -34.44
CA ASP A 103 -0.69 -5.38 -35.04
C ASP A 103 -1.80 -5.48 -36.10
N PHE A 104 -1.43 -5.35 -37.37
CA PHE A 104 -2.36 -5.40 -38.51
C PHE A 104 -2.90 -6.81 -38.81
N SER A 105 -2.43 -7.85 -38.12
CA SER A 105 -3.00 -9.20 -38.26
C SER A 105 -4.31 -9.40 -37.50
N VAL A 106 -4.61 -8.49 -36.55
CA VAL A 106 -5.83 -8.51 -35.74
C VAL A 106 -6.88 -7.61 -36.39
N ASN A 107 -8.13 -8.06 -36.45
CA ASN A 107 -9.22 -7.22 -36.90
C ASN A 107 -9.59 -6.21 -35.79
N PRO A 108 -9.59 -4.89 -36.04
CA PRO A 108 -9.93 -3.89 -35.02
C PRO A 108 -11.37 -4.01 -34.49
N CYS A 109 -12.28 -4.61 -35.26
CA CYS A 109 -13.65 -4.86 -34.82
C CYS A 109 -13.77 -6.02 -33.84
N ASP A 110 -12.78 -6.93 -33.82
CA ASP A 110 -12.76 -8.10 -32.93
C ASP A 110 -11.98 -7.79 -31.65
N ASP A 111 -10.80 -7.16 -31.77
CA ASP A 111 -10.00 -6.72 -30.62
C ASP A 111 -9.20 -5.45 -30.96
N LEU A 112 -9.79 -4.29 -30.64
CA LEU A 112 -9.17 -2.99 -30.87
C LEU A 112 -7.89 -2.80 -30.04
N TYR A 113 -7.79 -3.44 -28.87
CA TYR A 113 -6.61 -3.32 -28.02
C TYR A 113 -5.42 -4.04 -28.66
N LEU A 114 -5.58 -5.29 -29.09
CA LEU A 114 -4.50 -6.02 -29.76
C LEU A 114 -4.17 -5.42 -31.13
N TYR A 115 -5.16 -4.95 -31.90
CA TYR A 115 -4.88 -4.21 -33.14
C TYR A 115 -4.01 -2.97 -32.89
N SER A 116 -4.30 -2.20 -31.83
CA SER A 116 -3.63 -0.93 -31.56
C SER A 116 -2.28 -1.09 -30.82
N CYS A 117 -2.16 -2.12 -29.98
CA CYS A 117 -1.06 -2.31 -29.04
C CYS A 117 -0.32 -3.65 -29.18
N GLY A 118 -0.78 -4.57 -30.03
CA GLY A 118 -0.23 -5.92 -30.16
C GLY A 118 1.23 -5.94 -30.58
N GLY A 119 1.65 -5.00 -31.44
CA GLY A 119 3.05 -4.80 -31.81
C GLY A 119 3.91 -4.34 -30.63
N LEU A 120 3.38 -3.50 -29.74
CA LEU A 120 4.05 -3.14 -28.49
C LEU A 120 4.17 -4.36 -27.56
N HIS A 121 3.10 -5.13 -27.41
CA HIS A 121 3.07 -6.32 -26.55
C HIS A 121 4.11 -7.37 -26.99
N ALA A 122 4.22 -7.64 -28.29
CA ALA A 122 5.17 -8.61 -28.84
C ALA A 122 6.65 -8.18 -28.69
N LYS A 123 6.93 -6.88 -28.76
CA LYS A 123 8.31 -6.34 -28.74
C LYS A 123 8.81 -6.01 -27.33
N THR A 124 7.91 -5.86 -26.37
CA THR A 124 8.24 -5.37 -25.03
C THR A 124 8.61 -6.52 -24.11
N LYS A 125 9.82 -6.48 -23.56
CA LYS A 125 10.19 -7.30 -22.40
C LYS A 125 9.90 -6.51 -21.14
N ILE A 126 9.01 -7.02 -20.29
CA ILE A 126 8.71 -6.39 -19.00
C ILE A 126 9.96 -6.52 -18.11
N PRO A 127 10.60 -5.41 -17.70
CA PRO A 127 11.70 -5.46 -16.76
C PRO A 127 11.20 -5.93 -15.39
N ARG A 128 12.10 -6.39 -14.51
CA ARG A 128 11.78 -7.06 -13.24
C ARG A 128 10.87 -6.31 -12.26
N LYS A 129 10.49 -5.05 -12.48
CA LYS A 129 9.86 -4.25 -11.41
C LYS A 129 8.49 -3.65 -11.68
N GLU A 130 8.17 -3.10 -12.83
CA GLU A 130 6.86 -2.50 -12.99
C GLU A 130 6.45 -2.50 -14.46
N PHE A 131 5.15 -2.61 -14.70
CA PHE A 131 4.47 -2.67 -15.99
C PHE A 131 5.03 -1.70 -17.05
N VAL A 132 4.98 -2.11 -18.31
CA VAL A 132 5.39 -1.25 -19.43
C VAL A 132 4.17 -0.78 -20.21
N ASN A 133 3.99 0.53 -20.27
CA ASN A 133 3.00 1.23 -21.07
C ASN A 133 3.56 2.55 -21.62
N LEU A 134 2.77 3.30 -22.38
CA LEU A 134 3.18 4.57 -22.98
C LEU A 134 3.62 5.62 -21.96
N TYR A 135 2.99 5.64 -20.78
CA TYR A 135 3.36 6.54 -19.69
C TYR A 135 4.75 6.18 -19.15
N SER A 136 5.00 4.91 -18.85
CA SER A 136 6.32 4.46 -18.39
C SER A 136 7.44 4.72 -19.41
N GLU A 137 7.16 4.64 -20.72
CA GLU A 137 8.12 5.00 -21.77
C GLU A 137 8.43 6.51 -21.74
N ALA A 138 7.39 7.34 -21.58
CA ALA A 138 7.54 8.78 -21.45
C ALA A 138 8.29 9.16 -20.16
N ASP A 139 7.94 8.56 -19.03
CA ASP A 139 8.58 8.76 -17.73
C ASP A 139 10.06 8.36 -17.77
N GLY A 140 10.40 7.24 -18.42
CA GLY A 140 11.78 6.83 -18.62
C GLY A 140 12.59 7.87 -19.40
N ARG A 141 12.03 8.39 -20.51
CA ARG A 141 12.68 9.46 -21.28
C ARG A 141 12.82 10.76 -20.49
N LEU A 142 11.81 11.12 -19.70
CA LEU A 142 11.84 12.28 -18.82
C LEU A 142 12.92 12.12 -17.75
N PHE A 143 12.98 10.95 -17.09
CA PHE A 143 13.95 10.64 -16.06
C PHE A 143 15.38 10.78 -16.57
N LEU A 144 15.69 10.25 -17.76
CA LEU A 144 17.03 10.40 -18.37
C LEU A 144 17.40 11.87 -18.63
N ARG A 145 16.44 12.70 -19.04
CA ARG A 145 16.66 14.13 -19.23
C ARG A 145 16.89 14.84 -17.90
N LEU A 146 16.07 14.54 -16.89
CA LEU A 146 16.22 15.07 -15.54
C LEU A 146 17.58 14.67 -14.94
N GLN A 147 17.99 13.41 -15.11
CA GLN A 147 19.28 12.91 -14.67
C GLN A 147 20.44 13.73 -15.26
N LYS A 148 20.39 14.01 -16.57
CA LYS A 148 21.40 14.84 -17.24
C LYS A 148 21.43 16.27 -16.68
N ILE A 149 20.27 16.86 -16.39
CA ILE A 149 20.16 18.22 -15.83
C ILE A 149 20.68 18.26 -14.40
N LEU A 150 20.32 17.27 -13.58
CA LEU A 150 20.67 17.20 -12.16
C LEU A 150 22.15 16.83 -11.94
N SER A 151 22.75 16.06 -12.86
CA SER A 151 24.17 15.68 -12.78
C SER A 151 25.13 16.79 -13.21
N SER A 152 24.63 17.89 -13.80
CA SER A 152 25.51 19.01 -14.20
C SER A 152 25.81 19.94 -13.03
N ASN A 153 27.00 20.55 -13.03
CA ASN A 153 27.44 21.44 -11.94
C ASN A 153 26.90 22.89 -12.06
N ASP A 154 26.11 23.18 -13.09
CA ASP A 154 25.52 24.51 -13.27
C ASP A 154 24.47 24.80 -12.17
N THR A 155 24.55 25.96 -11.53
CA THR A 155 23.61 26.38 -10.47
C THR A 155 22.83 27.64 -10.86
N GLU A 156 23.01 28.10 -12.09
CA GLU A 156 22.36 29.28 -12.62
C GLU A 156 20.98 28.94 -13.19
N LEU A 157 20.06 29.87 -12.96
CA LEU A 157 18.74 29.88 -13.56
C LEU A 157 18.55 31.27 -14.16
N PHE A 158 18.36 31.35 -15.48
CA PHE A 158 18.29 32.62 -16.23
C PHE A 158 19.52 33.54 -15.99
N GLY A 159 20.72 32.95 -15.95
CA GLY A 159 21.99 33.67 -15.77
C GLY A 159 22.22 34.21 -14.35
N LYS A 160 21.48 33.72 -13.35
CA LYS A 160 21.65 34.10 -11.94
C LYS A 160 21.73 32.85 -11.06
N LYS A 161 22.58 32.89 -10.04
CA LYS A 161 22.65 31.81 -9.04
C LYS A 161 21.29 31.61 -8.36
N SER A 162 20.80 30.36 -8.37
CA SER A 162 19.54 30.00 -7.73
C SER A 162 19.79 29.04 -6.56
N SER A 163 19.40 29.47 -5.36
CA SER A 163 19.47 28.62 -4.15
C SER A 163 18.62 27.35 -4.29
N ALA A 164 17.48 27.43 -4.98
CA ALA A 164 16.62 26.27 -5.22
C ALA A 164 17.29 25.24 -6.14
N VAL A 165 17.91 25.69 -7.25
CA VAL A 165 18.64 24.81 -8.18
C VAL A 165 19.85 24.20 -7.47
N PHE A 166 20.59 25.00 -6.71
CA PHE A 166 21.71 24.50 -5.90
C PHE A 166 21.27 23.38 -4.95
N LYS A 167 20.23 23.61 -4.13
CA LYS A 167 19.75 22.60 -3.17
C LYS A 167 19.26 21.32 -3.86
N MET A 168 18.52 21.44 -4.95
CA MET A 168 18.01 20.30 -5.72
C MET A 168 19.16 19.44 -6.27
N LYS A 169 20.19 20.07 -6.83
CA LYS A 169 21.36 19.37 -7.38
C LYS A 169 22.25 18.76 -6.31
N THR A 170 22.50 19.49 -5.22
CA THR A 170 23.21 18.95 -4.06
C THR A 170 22.50 17.73 -3.51
N PHE A 171 21.17 17.79 -3.37
CA PHE A 171 20.37 16.64 -2.92
C PHE A 171 20.50 15.43 -3.85
N TYR A 172 20.44 15.65 -5.17
CA TYR A 172 20.68 14.60 -6.16
C TYR A 172 22.08 13.99 -6.03
N GLN A 173 23.12 14.81 -5.93
CA GLN A 173 24.51 14.35 -5.78
C GLN A 173 24.71 13.53 -4.49
N MET A 174 24.11 13.95 -3.38
CA MET A 174 24.13 13.20 -2.11
C MET A 174 23.46 11.82 -2.24
N CYS A 175 22.44 11.68 -3.10
CA CYS A 175 21.78 10.40 -3.36
C CYS A 175 22.63 9.48 -4.25
N MET A 176 23.40 10.05 -5.19
CA MET A 176 24.23 9.31 -6.13
C MET A 176 25.63 8.95 -5.59
N ASP A 177 26.05 9.52 -4.47
CA ASP A 177 27.34 9.23 -3.82
C ASP A 177 27.25 7.90 -3.04
N GLU A 178 27.33 6.79 -3.76
CA GLU A 178 27.32 5.44 -3.17
C GLU A 178 28.45 5.24 -2.16
N LYS A 179 29.61 5.89 -2.35
CA LYS A 179 30.74 5.77 -1.43
C LYS A 179 30.40 6.36 -0.07
N ASP A 180 29.85 7.57 -0.03
CA ASP A 180 29.41 8.21 1.21
C ASP A 180 28.30 7.39 1.90
N LEU A 181 27.38 6.80 1.13
CA LEU A 181 26.32 5.93 1.65
C LEU A 181 26.89 4.65 2.29
N GLU A 182 27.84 3.98 1.64
CA GLU A 182 28.49 2.77 2.16
C GLU A 182 29.39 3.05 3.37
N GLU A 183 30.09 4.19 3.38
CA GLU A 183 30.91 4.61 4.54
C GLU A 183 30.04 4.90 5.77
N LYS A 184 28.88 5.56 5.58
CA LYS A 184 27.94 5.85 6.67
C LYS A 184 27.14 4.62 7.08
N ASN A 185 26.86 3.70 6.16
CA ASN A 185 26.13 2.45 6.37
C ASN A 185 24.89 2.65 7.28
N THR A 186 24.73 1.87 8.33
CA THR A 186 23.59 1.92 9.27
C THR A 186 23.62 3.10 10.25
N SER A 187 24.74 3.84 10.33
CA SER A 187 24.94 4.85 11.39
C SER A 187 23.86 5.95 11.38
N ARG A 188 23.40 6.39 10.21
CA ARG A 188 22.34 7.39 10.07
C ARG A 188 21.00 6.89 10.58
N VAL A 189 20.67 5.63 10.30
CA VAL A 189 19.44 5.00 10.78
C VAL A 189 19.49 4.86 12.30
N LEU A 190 20.63 4.45 12.87
CA LEU A 190 20.82 4.32 14.31
C LEU A 190 20.75 5.68 15.04
N GLN A 191 21.24 6.76 14.41
CA GLN A 191 21.07 8.13 14.91
C GLN A 191 19.60 8.54 14.95
N VAL A 192 18.82 8.22 13.91
CA VAL A 192 17.37 8.47 13.88
C VAL A 192 16.66 7.67 14.97
N ILE A 193 16.98 6.39 15.11
CA ILE A 193 16.43 5.54 16.19
C ILE A 193 16.71 6.16 17.56
N SER A 194 17.94 6.60 17.80
CA SER A 194 18.32 7.25 19.06
C SER A 194 17.57 8.57 19.29
N TYR A 195 17.43 9.40 18.25
CA TYR A 195 16.69 10.66 18.31
C TYR A 195 15.21 10.45 18.67
N LEU A 196 14.62 9.36 18.17
CA LEU A 196 13.24 8.95 18.44
C LEU A 196 13.03 8.27 19.81
N GLY A 197 14.07 8.18 20.65
CA GLY A 197 13.97 7.57 21.98
C GLY A 197 14.33 6.08 22.02
N SER A 198 15.07 5.60 21.03
CA SER A 198 15.51 4.22 20.87
C SER A 198 14.39 3.22 20.57
N TRP A 199 14.72 1.93 20.60
CA TRP A 199 13.88 0.81 20.21
C TRP A 199 14.24 -0.45 21.02
N THR A 200 13.37 -1.47 21.00
CA THR A 200 13.54 -2.66 21.86
C THR A 200 14.22 -3.85 21.18
N LEU A 201 14.72 -3.67 19.95
CA LEU A 201 15.27 -4.76 19.13
C LEU A 201 16.79 -4.91 19.26
N SER A 202 17.52 -3.84 19.60
CA SER A 202 18.98 -3.83 19.70
C SER A 202 19.46 -2.67 20.58
N ASN A 203 20.58 -2.86 21.28
CA ASN A 203 21.33 -1.79 21.95
C ASN A 203 22.62 -1.42 21.20
N VAL A 204 22.87 -2.02 20.03
CA VAL A 204 24.07 -1.77 19.24
C VAL A 204 23.94 -0.42 18.55
N GLY A 205 24.89 0.49 18.81
CA GLY A 205 24.95 1.80 18.16
C GLY A 205 23.80 2.75 18.51
N VAL A 206 23.00 2.43 19.53
CA VAL A 206 21.90 3.26 20.04
C VAL A 206 21.93 3.33 21.57
N VAL A 207 21.34 4.38 22.13
CA VAL A 207 21.09 4.46 23.59
C VAL A 207 20.12 3.34 23.99
N PRO A 208 20.34 2.57 25.06
CA PRO A 208 19.40 1.53 25.48
C PRO A 208 17.99 2.08 25.72
N PHE A 209 16.98 1.35 25.26
CA PHE A 209 15.58 1.74 25.47
C PHE A 209 15.22 1.74 26.95
N ASP A 210 14.67 2.85 27.43
CA ASP A 210 14.22 3.03 28.81
C ASP A 210 12.71 3.32 28.82
N LYS A 211 11.91 2.31 29.20
CA LYS A 211 10.44 2.40 29.28
C LYS A 211 9.98 3.59 30.12
N ARG A 212 10.71 4.00 31.16
CA ARG A 212 10.31 5.09 32.06
C ARG A 212 10.55 6.48 31.47
N LYS A 213 11.46 6.60 30.51
CA LYS A 213 11.79 7.88 29.86
C LYS A 213 11.11 8.04 28.51
N TRP A 214 10.67 6.94 27.92
CA TRP A 214 10.03 6.94 26.62
C TRP A 214 8.59 7.45 26.71
N SER A 215 8.21 8.32 25.77
CA SER A 215 6.85 8.86 25.65
C SER A 215 6.37 8.68 24.22
N LEU A 216 5.16 8.15 24.05
CA LEU A 216 4.52 8.01 22.75
C LEU A 216 4.36 9.39 22.08
N GLN A 217 3.82 10.37 22.79
CA GLN A 217 3.62 11.72 22.26
C GLN A 217 4.92 12.35 21.76
N THR A 218 5.99 12.35 22.57
CA THR A 218 7.27 12.93 22.15
C THR A 218 7.85 12.21 20.93
N THR A 219 7.74 10.89 20.90
CA THR A 219 8.24 10.07 19.78
C THR A 219 7.44 10.34 18.51
N LEU A 220 6.11 10.37 18.60
CA LEU A 220 5.21 10.61 17.48
C LEU A 220 5.36 12.04 16.93
N THR A 221 5.44 13.06 17.79
CA THR A 221 5.73 14.44 17.41
C THR A 221 7.04 14.54 16.63
N LYS A 222 8.13 13.93 17.13
CA LYS A 222 9.43 13.92 16.44
C LYS A 222 9.34 13.21 15.09
N LEU A 223 8.67 12.06 15.05
CA LEU A 223 8.51 11.25 13.85
C LEU A 223 7.72 12.01 12.75
N HIS A 224 6.61 12.65 13.13
CA HIS A 224 5.77 13.40 12.20
C HIS A 224 6.43 14.70 11.72
N LYS A 225 7.22 15.39 12.57
CA LYS A 225 8.07 16.52 12.14
C LYS A 225 9.11 16.14 11.10
N MET A 226 9.55 14.87 11.10
CA MET A 226 10.48 14.33 10.11
C MET A 226 9.78 13.90 8.81
N GLY A 227 8.45 14.02 8.72
CA GLY A 227 7.66 13.67 7.54
C GLY A 227 7.18 12.22 7.48
N PHE A 228 7.45 11.41 8.51
CA PHE A 228 6.89 10.06 8.61
C PHE A 228 5.49 10.14 9.20
N SER A 229 4.49 9.58 8.53
CA SER A 229 3.15 9.42 9.10
C SER A 229 3.06 8.04 9.73
N LEU A 230 2.89 7.93 11.05
CA LEU A 230 2.63 6.68 11.75
C LEU A 230 1.30 6.82 12.50
N PHE A 231 0.45 5.79 12.43
CA PHE A 231 -0.93 5.79 12.96
C PHE A 231 -1.90 6.77 12.29
N PHE A 232 -1.50 7.96 11.87
CA PHE A 232 -2.34 8.86 11.08
C PHE A 232 -1.48 9.89 10.33
N SER A 233 -2.04 10.47 9.28
CA SER A 233 -1.49 11.64 8.60
C SER A 233 -2.43 12.84 8.77
N LEU A 234 -1.88 14.03 8.53
CA LEU A 234 -2.59 15.29 8.64
C LEU A 234 -2.50 16.02 7.31
N GLU A 235 -3.65 16.40 6.79
CA GLU A 235 -3.78 17.16 5.56
C GLU A 235 -4.60 18.42 5.82
N HIS A 236 -4.24 19.51 5.14
CA HIS A 236 -5.08 20.70 5.11
C HIS A 236 -6.17 20.51 4.07
N GLN A 237 -7.43 20.63 4.48
CA GLN A 237 -8.56 20.65 3.56
C GLN A 237 -9.15 22.06 3.53
N GLU A 238 -9.20 22.65 2.34
CA GLU A 238 -9.99 23.87 2.12
C GLU A 238 -11.46 23.46 1.98
N VAL A 239 -12.30 23.94 2.90
CA VAL A 239 -13.74 23.74 2.79
C VAL A 239 -14.33 24.97 2.14
N LEU A 240 -14.72 24.80 0.87
CA LEU A 240 -15.46 25.79 0.11
C LEU A 240 -16.90 25.85 0.66
N ASN A 241 -17.13 26.70 1.65
CA ASN A 241 -18.46 27.23 1.97
C ASN A 241 -18.48 28.74 1.71
N THR A 242 -19.58 29.44 2.02
CA THR A 242 -19.73 30.89 1.79
C THR A 242 -18.65 31.75 2.47
N GLU A 243 -17.95 31.21 3.46
CA GLU A 243 -16.71 31.71 4.06
C GLU A 243 -15.60 30.66 3.85
N THR A 244 -14.57 30.95 3.06
CA THR A 244 -13.46 29.99 2.85
C THR A 244 -12.78 29.67 4.19
N LYS A 245 -13.12 28.52 4.80
CA LYS A 245 -12.51 28.03 6.05
C LYS A 245 -11.51 26.95 5.74
N ARG A 246 -10.29 27.11 6.24
CA ARG A 246 -9.26 26.07 6.19
C ARG A 246 -9.40 25.19 7.42
N LEU A 247 -9.71 23.93 7.21
CA LEU A 247 -9.90 22.97 8.29
C LEU A 247 -8.84 21.87 8.17
N MET A 248 -8.40 21.39 9.33
CA MET A 248 -7.43 20.32 9.43
C MET A 248 -8.16 18.98 9.28
N LYS A 249 -7.67 18.10 8.40
CA LYS A 249 -8.18 16.76 8.20
C LYS A 249 -7.19 15.73 8.74
N LEU A 250 -7.65 14.94 9.69
CA LEU A 250 -6.98 13.73 10.13
C LEU A 250 -7.36 12.58 9.20
N LEU A 251 -6.34 12.05 8.55
CA LEU A 251 -6.43 10.88 7.71
C LEU A 251 -5.92 9.66 8.46
N LEU A 252 -6.71 8.60 8.44
CA LEU A 252 -6.26 7.27 8.82
C LEU A 252 -4.95 6.93 8.11
N PHE A 253 -4.02 6.30 8.82
CA PHE A 253 -2.74 5.89 8.24
C PHE A 253 -2.97 4.87 7.13
N LYS A 254 -2.91 5.36 5.90
CA LYS A 254 -2.75 4.55 4.70
C LYS A 254 -1.23 4.44 4.51
N PRO A 255 -0.57 3.31 4.87
CA PRO A 255 0.83 3.13 4.48
C PRO A 255 0.90 3.38 2.97
N TYR A 256 1.90 4.15 2.53
CA TYR A 256 2.14 4.47 1.13
C TYR A 256 2.39 3.18 0.33
N ASP A 257 1.32 2.49 -0.03
CA ASP A 257 1.27 1.44 -1.03
C ASP A 257 -0.11 1.53 -1.71
N PRO A 258 -0.18 1.78 -3.03
CA PRO A 258 -1.42 1.84 -3.80
C PRO A 258 -2.27 0.56 -3.71
N THR A 259 -1.77 -0.56 -3.18
CA THR A 259 -2.61 -1.70 -2.80
C THR A 259 -3.22 -1.49 -1.41
N THR A 260 -4.21 -0.60 -1.38
CA THR A 260 -5.12 -0.37 -0.25
C THR A 260 -5.76 -1.71 0.16
N TYR A 261 -5.17 -2.43 1.12
CA TYR A 261 -5.81 -3.32 2.12
C TYR A 261 -4.70 -3.97 2.96
N MET A 262 -4.10 -3.24 3.90
CA MET A 262 -3.17 -3.83 4.88
C MET A 262 -3.83 -5.04 5.58
N SER A 263 -5.14 -5.02 5.82
CA SER A 263 -5.90 -6.17 6.35
C SER A 263 -5.96 -7.38 5.43
N LEU A 264 -6.30 -7.24 4.15
CA LEU A 264 -6.37 -8.42 3.25
C LEU A 264 -4.98 -9.04 3.06
N TYR A 265 -3.94 -8.22 2.94
CA TYR A 265 -2.59 -8.72 2.74
C TYR A 265 -2.00 -9.30 4.04
N LEU A 266 -2.15 -8.67 5.19
CA LEU A 266 -1.69 -9.26 6.47
C LEU A 266 -2.50 -10.49 6.89
N ALA A 267 -3.76 -10.62 6.45
CA ALA A 267 -4.53 -11.85 6.61
C ALA A 267 -3.99 -13.02 5.76
N ALA A 268 -3.25 -12.73 4.68
CA ALA A 268 -2.63 -13.76 3.86
C ALA A 268 -1.37 -14.33 4.54
N PRO A 269 -1.32 -15.63 4.88
CA PRO A 269 -0.21 -16.20 5.68
C PRO A 269 1.18 -15.99 5.05
N HIS A 270 1.28 -16.04 3.73
CA HIS A 270 2.54 -15.87 3.00
C HIS A 270 3.05 -14.43 3.08
N TYR A 271 2.16 -13.44 2.99
CA TYR A 271 2.53 -12.03 3.06
C TYR A 271 2.91 -11.65 4.50
N ARG A 272 2.16 -12.16 5.49
CA ARG A 272 2.53 -12.02 6.90
C ARG A 272 3.94 -12.55 7.17
N ALA A 273 4.25 -13.76 6.69
CA ALA A 273 5.58 -14.35 6.83
C ALA A 273 6.67 -13.50 6.14
N TYR A 274 6.39 -12.98 4.94
CA TYR A 274 7.28 -12.07 4.24
C TYR A 274 7.56 -10.77 5.02
N VAL A 275 6.53 -10.17 5.63
CA VAL A 275 6.71 -8.94 6.43
C VAL A 275 7.55 -9.23 7.69
N ILE A 276 7.30 -10.35 8.38
CA ILE A 276 8.11 -10.79 9.52
C ILE A 276 9.58 -10.98 9.10
N ASP A 277 9.83 -11.70 8.00
CA ASP A 277 11.18 -11.91 7.46
C ASP A 277 11.87 -10.57 7.11
N SER A 278 11.14 -9.62 6.51
CA SER A 278 11.65 -8.28 6.19
C SER A 278 12.04 -7.50 7.45
N ILE A 279 11.21 -7.53 8.50
CA ILE A 279 11.53 -6.92 9.80
C ILE A 279 12.76 -7.59 10.41
N MET A 280 12.82 -8.93 10.39
CA MET A 280 13.94 -9.69 10.93
C MET A 280 15.27 -9.35 10.26
N ARG A 281 15.31 -9.34 8.93
CA ARG A 281 16.54 -9.00 8.18
C ARG A 281 16.99 -7.57 8.48
N LYS A 282 16.08 -6.58 8.43
CA LYS A 282 16.42 -5.18 8.72
C LYS A 282 16.89 -4.99 10.16
N ALA A 283 16.20 -5.61 11.12
CA ALA A 283 16.59 -5.53 12.52
C ALA A 283 17.94 -6.21 12.80
N HIS A 284 18.21 -7.33 12.13
CA HIS A 284 19.51 -8.01 12.21
C HIS A 284 20.64 -7.14 11.64
N THR A 285 20.44 -6.50 10.49
CA THR A 285 21.40 -5.53 9.92
C THR A 285 21.70 -4.37 10.88
N LEU A 286 20.75 -4.01 11.73
CA LEU A 286 20.88 -2.96 12.75
C LEU A 286 21.35 -3.51 14.13
N GLY A 287 21.89 -4.73 14.17
CA GLY A 287 22.51 -5.33 15.36
C GLY A 287 21.55 -6.06 16.30
N GLY A 288 20.30 -6.31 15.89
CA GLY A 288 19.33 -7.07 16.67
C GLY A 288 19.59 -8.59 16.67
N SER A 289 19.26 -9.24 17.79
CA SER A 289 19.38 -10.70 17.92
C SER A 289 18.18 -11.43 17.30
N PRO A 290 18.39 -12.42 16.41
CA PRO A 290 17.31 -13.13 15.71
C PRO A 290 16.21 -13.68 16.62
N TRP A 291 16.60 -14.24 17.78
CA TRP A 291 15.70 -14.91 18.72
C TRP A 291 14.67 -13.97 19.37
N ASN A 292 15.01 -12.68 19.51
CA ASN A 292 14.12 -11.69 20.13
C ASN A 292 13.31 -10.89 19.10
N ILE A 293 13.74 -10.89 17.82
CA ILE A 293 13.09 -10.06 16.80
C ILE A 293 11.76 -10.68 16.35
N GLN A 294 11.67 -12.01 16.19
CA GLN A 294 10.47 -12.63 15.64
C GLN A 294 9.22 -12.36 16.49
N SER A 295 9.26 -12.64 17.79
CA SER A 295 8.12 -12.40 18.69
C SER A 295 7.73 -10.92 18.77
N LYS A 296 8.71 -10.01 18.72
CA LYS A 296 8.47 -8.57 18.66
C LYS A 296 7.85 -8.13 17.32
N ALA A 297 8.30 -8.71 16.20
CA ALA A 297 7.72 -8.45 14.89
C ALA A 297 6.26 -8.95 14.82
N GLU A 298 5.98 -10.13 15.36
CA GLU A 298 4.62 -10.66 15.50
C GLU A 298 3.73 -9.76 16.36
N ALA A 299 4.24 -9.26 17.49
CA ALA A 299 3.52 -8.32 18.34
C ALA A 299 3.18 -7.00 17.61
N VAL A 300 4.12 -6.47 16.80
CA VAL A 300 3.87 -5.28 15.96
C VAL A 300 2.77 -5.55 14.94
N LEU A 301 2.78 -6.71 14.28
CA LEU A 301 1.72 -7.04 13.31
C LEU A 301 0.37 -7.25 13.98
N ASN A 302 0.33 -7.93 15.14
CA ASN A 302 -0.91 -8.10 15.92
C ASN A 302 -1.49 -6.76 16.37
N PHE A 303 -0.63 -5.79 16.71
CA PHE A 303 -1.08 -4.43 16.99
C PHE A 303 -1.77 -3.82 15.77
N PHE A 304 -1.14 -3.87 14.60
CA PHE A 304 -1.75 -3.31 13.40
C PHE A 304 -3.04 -4.05 13.01
N ASP A 305 -3.09 -5.38 13.13
CA ASP A 305 -4.31 -6.17 12.88
C ASP A 305 -5.49 -5.69 13.75
N SER A 306 -5.22 -5.28 15.00
CA SER A 306 -6.25 -4.73 15.90
C SER A 306 -6.82 -3.38 15.46
N LEU A 307 -6.08 -2.62 14.64
CA LEU A 307 -6.50 -1.32 14.13
C LEU A 307 -7.35 -1.41 12.86
N VAL A 308 -7.25 -2.49 12.09
CA VAL A 308 -7.90 -2.60 10.75
C VAL A 308 -9.35 -3.10 10.85
N PHE A 309 -9.94 -3.13 12.04
CA PHE A 309 -11.28 -3.70 12.22
C PHE A 309 -12.38 -2.72 11.78
N LYS A 310 -12.80 -2.91 10.52
CA LYS A 310 -13.95 -2.36 9.76
C LYS A 310 -13.56 -1.24 8.80
N GLN A 311 -13.90 -1.42 7.52
CA GLN A 311 -14.13 -0.30 6.60
C GLN A 311 -15.21 0.56 7.24
N HIS A 312 -14.80 1.60 7.97
CA HIS A 312 -15.73 2.62 8.37
C HIS A 312 -15.92 3.55 7.17
N LEU A 313 -17.18 3.92 6.92
CA LEU A 313 -17.51 4.86 5.86
C LEU A 313 -16.75 6.16 6.14
N GLU A 314 -15.98 6.64 5.16
CA GLU A 314 -15.30 7.93 5.31
C GLU A 314 -16.37 9.00 5.58
N THR A 315 -16.26 9.70 6.71
CA THR A 315 -17.23 10.74 7.09
C THR A 315 -16.68 12.12 6.77
N THR A 316 -17.53 12.99 6.24
CA THR A 316 -17.24 14.41 6.06
C THR A 316 -17.79 15.26 7.20
N GLU A 317 -18.22 14.65 8.30
CA GLU A 317 -18.72 15.39 9.46
C GLU A 317 -17.54 15.88 10.31
N PRO A 318 -17.55 17.17 10.72
CA PRO A 318 -16.51 17.70 11.58
C PRO A 318 -16.59 17.07 12.98
N VAL A 319 -15.45 16.67 13.52
CA VAL A 319 -15.26 16.21 14.90
C VAL A 319 -14.54 17.29 15.69
N THR A 320 -14.99 17.55 16.91
CA THR A 320 -14.31 18.53 17.76
C THR A 320 -12.99 17.99 18.31
N ILE A 321 -12.02 18.85 18.56
CA ILE A 321 -10.73 18.43 19.14
C ILE A 321 -10.93 17.78 20.51
N ASP A 322 -11.89 18.26 21.31
CA ASP A 322 -12.20 17.66 22.60
C ASP A 322 -12.81 16.25 22.44
N SER A 323 -13.66 16.03 21.44
CA SER A 323 -14.19 14.70 21.12
C SER A 323 -13.05 13.77 20.67
N LEU A 324 -12.16 14.24 19.80
CA LEU A 324 -11.00 13.48 19.36
C LEU A 324 -10.06 13.14 20.54
N GLN A 325 -9.84 14.08 21.46
CA GLN A 325 -9.06 13.85 22.67
C GLN A 325 -9.65 12.74 23.54
N GLN A 326 -10.98 12.71 23.71
CA GLN A 326 -11.65 11.65 24.46
C GLN A 326 -11.45 10.27 23.83
N LYS A 327 -11.46 10.19 22.49
CA LYS A 327 -11.20 8.95 21.75
C LYS A 327 -9.76 8.48 21.93
N MET A 328 -8.79 9.37 21.75
CA MET A 328 -7.35 9.07 21.79
C MET A 328 -6.82 8.75 23.20
N GLY A 329 -7.52 9.18 24.26
CA GLY A 329 -7.11 8.93 25.65
C GLY A 329 -5.98 9.85 26.12
N SER A 330 -5.25 9.44 27.15
CA SER A 330 -4.22 10.26 27.84
C SER A 330 -2.81 10.13 27.27
N LEU A 331 -2.54 9.13 26.43
CA LEU A 331 -1.21 8.88 25.86
C LEU A 331 -0.79 9.90 24.78
N LEU A 332 -1.77 10.63 24.24
CA LEU A 332 -1.55 11.71 23.28
C LEU A 332 -2.47 12.88 23.65
N ASP A 333 -1.90 13.96 24.17
CA ASP A 333 -2.55 15.26 24.22
C ASP A 333 -2.60 15.82 22.79
N VAL A 334 -3.77 15.78 22.18
CA VAL A 334 -4.02 16.17 20.79
C VAL A 334 -3.73 17.66 20.60
N LYS A 335 -4.13 18.53 21.54
CA LYS A 335 -3.89 19.97 21.43
C LYS A 335 -2.40 20.28 21.51
N GLN A 336 -1.70 19.67 22.45
CA GLN A 336 -0.25 19.84 22.59
C GLN A 336 0.48 19.26 21.38
N TYR A 337 0.12 18.05 20.93
CA TYR A 337 0.70 17.42 19.76
C TYR A 337 0.54 18.27 18.48
N LEU A 338 -0.65 18.83 18.24
CA LEU A 338 -0.89 19.70 17.08
C LEU A 338 -0.06 20.98 17.13
N ARG A 339 0.01 21.61 18.30
CA ARG A 339 0.84 22.80 18.54
C ARG A 339 2.32 22.51 18.32
N GLU A 340 2.82 21.43 18.91
CA GLU A 340 4.22 21.07 18.83
C GLU A 340 4.61 20.67 17.41
N THR A 341 3.79 19.85 16.73
CA THR A 341 4.11 19.27 15.42
C THR A 341 3.94 20.28 14.28
N PHE A 342 2.88 21.09 14.30
CA PHE A 342 2.50 21.97 13.19
C PHE A 342 2.50 23.45 13.52
N GLY A 343 2.77 23.85 14.76
CA GLY A 343 2.69 25.25 15.18
C GLY A 343 1.26 25.81 15.18
N VAL A 344 0.24 24.93 15.21
CA VAL A 344 -1.17 25.32 15.18
C VAL A 344 -1.65 25.59 16.60
N GLU A 345 -2.07 26.82 16.88
CA GLU A 345 -2.78 27.16 18.11
C GLU A 345 -4.27 26.95 17.91
N VAL A 346 -4.81 25.88 18.49
CA VAL A 346 -6.25 25.63 18.46
C VAL A 346 -6.95 26.61 19.42
N GLY A 347 -7.61 27.63 18.86
CA GLY A 347 -8.46 28.58 19.60
C GLY A 347 -9.87 28.03 19.88
N SER A 348 -10.66 28.75 20.71
CA SER A 348 -12.03 28.35 21.10
C SER A 348 -13.02 28.24 19.93
N ASP A 349 -12.76 28.95 18.83
CA ASP A 349 -13.66 29.06 17.67
C ASP A 349 -13.23 28.15 16.51
N GLU A 350 -12.02 27.57 16.58
CA GLU A 350 -11.44 26.59 15.63
C GLU A 350 -11.50 25.16 16.19
N ASN A 351 -12.55 24.88 16.97
CA ASN A 351 -12.67 23.61 17.67
C ASN A 351 -12.99 22.41 16.77
N SER A 352 -13.27 22.61 15.48
CA SER A 352 -13.66 21.55 14.54
C SER A 352 -12.49 21.10 13.65
N THR A 353 -12.29 19.79 13.58
CA THR A 353 -11.37 19.10 12.67
C THR A 353 -12.16 18.09 11.85
N TYR A 354 -11.69 17.71 10.67
CA TYR A 354 -12.27 16.58 9.97
C TYR A 354 -11.56 15.30 10.37
N CYS A 355 -12.33 14.33 10.82
CA CYS A 355 -11.84 12.98 11.04
C CYS A 355 -12.39 12.11 9.91
N SER A 356 -11.51 11.64 9.02
CA SER A 356 -11.92 10.77 7.91
C SER A 356 -12.64 9.52 8.38
N ASP A 357 -12.21 8.95 9.51
CA ASP A 357 -12.77 7.72 10.06
C ASP A 357 -12.75 7.78 11.60
N PRO A 358 -13.84 8.25 12.24
CA PRO A 358 -13.93 8.31 13.69
C PRO A 358 -13.77 6.94 14.39
N GLY A 359 -14.16 5.84 13.74
CA GLY A 359 -14.09 4.49 14.30
C GLY A 359 -12.66 3.94 14.34
N TYR A 360 -11.83 4.32 13.37
CA TYR A 360 -10.39 4.07 13.40
C TYR A 360 -9.73 4.72 14.63
N PHE A 361 -10.04 5.98 14.92
CA PHE A 361 -9.44 6.68 16.07
C PHE A 361 -9.96 6.13 17.42
N ASP A 362 -11.18 5.60 17.48
CA ASP A 362 -11.65 4.83 18.65
C ASP A 362 -10.80 3.57 18.85
N SER A 363 -10.56 2.81 17.77
CA SER A 363 -9.75 1.59 17.81
C SER A 363 -8.29 1.89 18.19
N LEU A 364 -7.72 2.97 17.64
CA LEU A 364 -6.38 3.45 17.95
C LEU A 364 -6.25 3.85 19.43
N GLY A 365 -7.20 4.63 19.95
CA GLY A 365 -7.21 5.03 21.36
C GLY A 365 -7.34 3.83 22.30
N ASN A 366 -8.16 2.84 21.95
CA ASN A 366 -8.28 1.59 22.71
C ASN A 366 -6.99 0.76 22.68
N ALA A 367 -6.35 0.68 21.52
CA ALA A 367 -5.07 0.01 21.39
C ALA A 367 -4.00 0.71 22.25
N PHE A 368 -3.91 2.04 22.19
CA PHE A 368 -3.00 2.82 23.04
C PHE A 368 -3.22 2.55 24.54
N LYS A 369 -4.48 2.56 25.01
CA LYS A 369 -4.80 2.27 26.42
C LYS A 369 -4.34 0.89 26.86
N LYS A 370 -4.50 -0.13 26.01
CA LYS A 370 -4.02 -1.49 26.30
C LYS A 370 -2.50 -1.52 26.44
N PHE A 371 -1.78 -0.80 25.59
CA PHE A 371 -0.31 -0.71 25.64
C PHE A 371 0.22 0.04 26.86
N ASP A 372 -0.50 1.03 27.39
CA ASP A 372 -0.08 1.73 28.62
C ASP A 372 -0.22 0.87 29.88
N SER A 373 -1.17 -0.08 29.85
CA SER A 373 -1.47 -0.96 30.98
C SER A 373 -0.56 -2.19 31.11
N GLU A 374 0.23 -2.50 30.08
CA GLU A 374 1.23 -3.59 30.02
C GLU A 374 2.65 -3.03 30.19
#